data_AF-A0A1B9N4L3-F1
#
_entry.id   AF-A0A1B9N4L3-F1
#
_cell.length_a   1.000
_cell.length_b   1.000
_cell.length_c   1.000
_cell.angle_alpha   90.00
_cell.angle_beta   90.00
_cell.angle_gamma   90.00
#
_symmetry.space_group_name_H-M   'P 1'
#
loop_
_entity.id
_entity.type
_entity.pdbx_description
1 polymer ?
#
loop_
_entity_poly.entity_id
_entity_poly.type
_entity_poly.pdbx_seq_one_letter_code
_entity_poly.pdbx_strand_id
1 'polypeptide(L)'
;MQTPESVLIITDTANFLETAHNTGNAHFINALNNADKSNNFQVILEVRDEKLSSALKASTNMPELYTLYDVKESTGDNLNSIVTTVAKELSAYHKIEVDKDAIDEAIHLTCKYRDSLDLGWAQPQRAISLLDRALASYRQLTHKQHPKIAELMGKIEKITSETEQHDLRQQLEQWQQNWQNLKSEISKTYQYQRDAETLRFKLQDEITQLQEEEDNNKNSESVTIKTFAQLTAGGFDSLAVSKLKEKIRQIDAEIVQNNEQHQKLVMLANKDLRLNRQEVIAEFSKVSGISANKLDENEVENMINLEANLLSRIFGQDNIVKHVANSVKVAKVDTLEESGPAMSYLFLGPSGVGRTEMAKALAEYVYGDEKSLVRFDMSEYIKTCCCKINWCTSRI
;
A
#
# COMPACT_ATOMS: atom_id res chain seq x y z
N MET A 1 -35.96 -5.59 19.28
CA MET A 1 -35.46 -5.48 17.89
C MET A 1 -34.90 -6.84 17.52
N GLN A 2 -35.43 -7.49 16.49
CA GLN A 2 -34.78 -8.68 15.93
C GLN A 2 -33.49 -8.24 15.25
N THR A 3 -32.38 -8.89 15.59
CA THR A 3 -31.14 -8.75 14.83
C THR A 3 -31.33 -9.39 13.46
N PRO A 4 -30.94 -8.73 12.36
CA PRO A 4 -31.07 -9.29 11.01
C PRO A 4 -30.31 -10.62 10.92
N GLU A 5 -30.82 -11.57 10.12
CA GLU A 5 -30.20 -12.90 9.96
C GLU A 5 -28.91 -12.85 9.14
N SER A 6 -28.69 -11.77 8.37
CA SER A 6 -27.53 -11.61 7.49
C SER A 6 -27.20 -10.15 7.22
N VAL A 7 -25.93 -9.85 6.95
CA VAL A 7 -25.43 -8.52 6.58
C VAL A 7 -24.76 -8.61 5.21
N LEU A 8 -25.15 -7.74 4.29
CA LEU A 8 -24.54 -7.58 2.97
C LEU A 8 -23.66 -6.33 2.97
N ILE A 9 -22.41 -6.48 2.51
CA ILE A 9 -21.47 -5.36 2.35
C ILE A 9 -21.12 -5.21 0.87
N ILE A 10 -21.25 -3.99 0.34
CA ILE A 10 -20.85 -3.63 -1.03
C ILE A 10 -19.72 -2.60 -0.95
N THR A 11 -18.50 -2.99 -1.31
CA THR A 11 -17.26 -2.20 -1.11
C THR A 11 -17.04 -1.09 -2.16
N ASP A 12 -17.67 -1.20 -3.34
CA ASP A 12 -17.60 -0.17 -4.39
C ASP A 12 -18.98 0.05 -4.99
N THR A 13 -19.84 0.67 -4.19
CA THR A 13 -21.26 0.80 -4.52
C THR A 13 -21.47 1.60 -5.80
N ALA A 14 -20.68 2.65 -6.04
CA ALA A 14 -20.84 3.49 -7.23
C ALA A 14 -20.55 2.72 -8.52
N ASN A 15 -19.43 1.98 -8.59
CA ASN A 15 -19.11 1.16 -9.76
C ASN A 15 -20.09 0.00 -9.92
N PHE A 16 -20.52 -0.60 -8.81
CA PHE A 16 -21.54 -1.64 -8.82
C PHE A 16 -22.86 -1.15 -9.43
N LEU A 17 -23.35 0.02 -8.99
CA LEU A 17 -24.59 0.62 -9.49
C LEU A 17 -24.48 1.01 -10.97
N GLU A 18 -23.34 1.56 -11.39
CA GLU A 18 -23.08 1.90 -12.78
C GLU A 18 -23.10 0.64 -13.66
N THR A 19 -22.45 -0.44 -13.22
CA THR A 19 -22.43 -1.73 -13.92
C THR A 19 -23.82 -2.36 -13.98
N ALA A 20 -24.57 -2.33 -12.87
CA ALA A 20 -25.93 -2.82 -12.81
C ALA A 20 -26.84 -2.05 -13.78
N HIS A 21 -26.67 -0.73 -13.88
CA HIS A 21 -27.40 0.10 -14.84
C HIS A 21 -27.06 -0.29 -16.29
N ASN A 22 -25.77 -0.38 -16.61
CA ASN A 22 -25.28 -0.68 -17.96
C ASN A 22 -25.64 -2.10 -18.43
N THR A 23 -25.85 -3.05 -17.52
CA THR A 23 -26.27 -4.43 -17.82
C THR A 23 -27.79 -4.60 -17.89
N GLY A 24 -28.57 -3.52 -17.77
CA GLY A 24 -30.04 -3.56 -17.82
C GLY A 24 -30.72 -3.87 -16.49
N ASN A 25 -29.97 -4.00 -15.40
CA ASN A 25 -30.47 -4.24 -14.04
C ASN A 25 -30.64 -2.95 -13.24
N ALA A 26 -31.16 -1.89 -13.87
CA ALA A 26 -31.31 -0.57 -13.26
C ALA A 26 -32.19 -0.55 -11.99
N HIS A 27 -33.07 -1.55 -11.83
CA HIS A 27 -33.96 -1.67 -10.67
C HIS A 27 -33.35 -2.44 -9.48
N PHE A 28 -32.13 -2.98 -9.62
CA PHE A 28 -31.50 -3.78 -8.57
C PHE A 28 -31.44 -3.04 -7.23
N ILE A 29 -31.07 -1.76 -7.25
CA ILE A 29 -30.94 -0.98 -6.01
C ILE A 29 -32.29 -0.76 -5.32
N ASN A 30 -33.37 -0.64 -6.09
CA ASN A 30 -34.72 -0.52 -5.54
C ASN A 30 -35.17 -1.85 -4.91
N ALA A 31 -34.84 -2.99 -5.53
CA ALA A 31 -35.09 -4.30 -4.95
C ALA A 31 -34.30 -4.50 -3.65
N LEU A 32 -33.02 -4.10 -3.63
CA LEU A 32 -32.17 -4.14 -2.45
C LEU A 32 -32.73 -3.30 -1.31
N ASN A 33 -33.09 -2.05 -1.60
CA ASN A 33 -33.68 -1.12 -0.63
C ASN A 33 -35.02 -1.62 -0.06
N ASN A 34 -35.86 -2.26 -0.87
CA ASN A 34 -37.11 -2.85 -0.39
C ASN A 34 -36.87 -4.05 0.53
N ALA A 35 -35.82 -4.83 0.25
CA ALA A 35 -35.47 -5.98 1.04
C ALA A 35 -34.81 -5.59 2.37
N ASP A 36 -33.99 -4.53 2.40
CA ASP A 36 -33.46 -3.94 3.63
C ASP A 36 -34.60 -3.44 4.54
N LYS A 37 -35.62 -2.76 3.98
CA LYS A 37 -36.84 -2.38 4.70
C LYS A 37 -37.62 -3.55 5.31
N SER A 38 -37.51 -4.74 4.73
CA SER A 38 -38.22 -5.92 5.21
C SER A 38 -37.61 -6.53 6.48
N ASN A 39 -36.49 -5.98 6.98
CA ASN A 39 -35.72 -6.47 8.14
C ASN A 39 -35.18 -7.91 8.00
N ASN A 40 -35.21 -8.48 6.80
CA ASN A 40 -34.66 -9.82 6.54
C ASN A 40 -33.12 -9.82 6.45
N PHE A 41 -32.52 -8.75 5.95
CA PHE A 41 -31.07 -8.56 5.96
C PHE A 41 -30.72 -7.07 6.04
N GLN A 42 -29.51 -6.76 6.49
CA GLN A 42 -28.99 -5.40 6.62
C GLN A 42 -27.96 -5.11 5.53
N VAL A 43 -27.95 -3.89 4.99
CA VAL A 43 -26.99 -3.48 3.95
C VAL A 43 -26.01 -2.43 4.45
N ILE A 44 -24.72 -2.62 4.15
CA ILE A 44 -23.64 -1.64 4.32
C ILE A 44 -23.07 -1.31 2.94
N LEU A 45 -23.05 -0.02 2.63
CA LEU A 45 -22.56 0.50 1.35
C LEU A 45 -21.30 1.32 1.58
N GLU A 46 -20.22 0.95 0.91
CA GLU A 46 -18.99 1.75 0.85
C GLU A 46 -18.97 2.54 -0.45
N VAL A 47 -18.66 3.83 -0.34
CA VAL A 47 -18.58 4.77 -1.46
C VAL A 47 -17.44 5.73 -1.21
N ARG A 48 -16.67 6.04 -2.26
CA ARG A 48 -15.70 7.14 -2.22
C ARG A 48 -16.40 8.49 -2.26
N ASP A 49 -15.88 9.48 -1.54
CA ASP A 49 -16.45 10.84 -1.44
C ASP A 49 -16.77 11.45 -2.82
N GLU A 50 -15.84 11.33 -3.76
CA GLU A 50 -15.97 11.82 -5.13
C GLU A 50 -17.21 11.27 -5.86
N LYS A 51 -17.60 10.03 -5.54
CA LYS A 51 -18.72 9.32 -6.16
C LYS A 51 -19.98 9.28 -5.30
N LEU A 52 -19.94 9.83 -4.08
CA LEU A 52 -21.08 9.81 -3.15
C LEU A 52 -22.33 10.42 -3.76
N SER A 53 -22.20 11.57 -4.43
CA SER A 53 -23.33 12.25 -5.06
C SER A 53 -23.99 11.42 -6.16
N SER A 54 -23.21 10.62 -6.90
CA SER A 54 -23.72 9.71 -7.94
C SER A 54 -24.44 8.52 -7.30
N ALA A 55 -23.85 7.90 -6.28
CA ALA A 55 -24.43 6.77 -5.57
C ALA A 55 -25.77 7.14 -4.91
N LEU A 56 -25.86 8.29 -4.24
CA LEU A 56 -27.10 8.75 -3.62
C LEU A 56 -28.21 9.06 -4.65
N LYS A 57 -27.85 9.49 -5.87
CA LYS A 57 -28.80 9.75 -6.95
C LYS A 57 -29.30 8.48 -7.63
N ALA A 58 -28.69 7.32 -7.38
CA ALA A 58 -29.09 6.05 -8.01
C ALA A 58 -30.51 5.62 -7.60
N SER A 59 -31.02 6.07 -6.46
CA SER A 59 -32.43 5.93 -6.10
C SER A 59 -32.90 7.10 -5.24
N THR A 60 -34.17 7.51 -5.41
CA THR A 60 -34.74 8.66 -4.68
C THR A 60 -34.74 8.47 -3.16
N ASN A 61 -34.84 7.22 -2.69
CA ASN A 61 -35.03 6.91 -1.27
C ASN A 61 -33.70 6.64 -0.52
N MET A 62 -32.56 6.63 -1.21
CA MET A 62 -31.25 6.34 -0.59
C MET A 62 -30.93 7.23 0.62
N PRO A 63 -31.10 8.57 0.55
CA PRO A 63 -30.76 9.43 1.68
C PRO A 63 -31.63 9.22 2.93
N GLU A 64 -32.83 8.66 2.76
CA GLU A 64 -33.76 8.38 3.85
C GLU A 64 -33.54 6.98 4.45
N LEU A 65 -32.95 6.06 3.67
CA LEU A 65 -32.76 4.67 4.06
C LEU A 65 -31.43 4.42 4.78
N TYR A 66 -30.37 5.09 4.34
CA TYR A 66 -29.03 4.86 4.85
C TYR A 66 -28.58 6.00 5.75
N THR A 67 -27.98 5.65 6.88
CA THR A 67 -27.25 6.61 7.70
C THR A 67 -25.86 6.81 7.10
N LEU A 68 -25.52 8.06 6.77
CA LEU A 68 -24.21 8.41 6.27
C LEU A 68 -23.22 8.52 7.42
N TYR A 69 -22.20 7.67 7.40
CA TYR A 69 -21.06 7.75 8.30
C TYR A 69 -19.82 8.16 7.50
N ASP A 70 -19.28 9.33 7.83
CA ASP A 70 -18.01 9.80 7.27
C ASP A 70 -16.84 9.13 8.00
N VAL A 71 -16.10 8.28 7.28
CA VAL A 71 -14.94 7.57 7.81
C VAL A 71 -13.69 8.31 7.39
N LYS A 72 -13.10 9.04 8.35
CA LYS A 72 -11.89 9.82 8.12
C LYS A 72 -10.63 8.98 8.20
N GLU A 73 -9.58 9.44 7.52
CA GLU A 73 -8.24 8.85 7.65
C GLU A 73 -7.76 8.87 9.11
N SER A 74 -7.08 7.80 9.51
CA SER A 74 -6.42 7.73 10.82
C SER A 74 -5.24 8.71 10.90
N THR A 75 -5.10 9.42 12.02
CA THR A 75 -4.01 10.39 12.25
C THR A 75 -3.36 10.18 13.61
N GLY A 76 -2.17 10.77 13.81
CA GLY A 76 -1.46 10.79 15.09
C GLY A 76 -1.21 9.40 15.69
N ASP A 77 -1.46 9.25 16.98
CA ASP A 77 -1.19 8.02 17.75
C ASP A 77 -2.01 6.82 17.27
N ASN A 78 -3.22 7.06 16.75
CA ASN A 78 -4.07 5.99 16.21
C ASN A 78 -3.42 5.38 14.95
N LEU A 79 -2.93 6.23 14.04
CA LEU A 79 -2.21 5.77 12.85
C LEU A 79 -0.95 5.00 13.24
N ASN A 80 -0.16 5.51 14.17
CA ASN A 80 1.06 4.84 14.64
C ASN A 80 0.74 3.45 15.23
N SER A 81 -0.31 3.36 16.06
CA SER A 81 -0.73 2.09 16.67
C SER A 81 -1.19 1.05 15.64
N ILE A 82 -1.93 1.47 14.62
CA ILE A 82 -2.38 0.58 13.54
C ILE A 82 -1.18 0.09 12.73
N VAL A 83 -0.34 1.00 12.23
CA VAL A 83 0.80 0.66 11.38
C VAL A 83 1.80 -0.20 12.14
N THR A 84 2.07 0.12 13.41
CA THR A 84 2.95 -0.70 14.27
C THR A 84 2.41 -2.12 14.48
N THR A 85 1.09 -2.28 14.59
CA THR A 85 0.47 -3.61 14.73
C THR A 85 0.60 -4.40 13.43
N VAL A 86 0.26 -3.80 12.29
CA VAL A 86 0.39 -4.44 10.98
C VAL A 86 1.85 -4.72 10.61
N ALA A 87 2.79 -3.85 11.01
CA ALA A 87 4.21 -4.05 10.80
C ALA A 87 4.74 -5.33 11.48
N LYS A 88 4.16 -5.75 12.62
CA LYS A 88 4.50 -7.04 13.26
C LYS A 88 4.05 -8.22 12.40
N GLU A 89 2.87 -8.13 11.79
CA GLU A 89 2.36 -9.16 10.87
C GLU A 89 3.21 -9.23 9.60
N LEU A 90 3.56 -8.08 9.01
CA LEU A 90 4.46 -7.99 7.87
C LEU A 90 5.85 -8.54 8.20
N SER A 91 6.40 -8.20 9.36
CA SER A 91 7.67 -8.74 9.86
C SER A 91 7.63 -10.27 9.97
N ALA A 92 6.54 -10.81 10.53
CA ALA A 92 6.32 -12.25 10.62
C ALA A 92 6.16 -12.93 9.25
N TYR A 93 5.55 -12.26 8.28
CA TYR A 93 5.39 -12.76 6.91
C TYR A 93 6.72 -12.76 6.14
N HIS A 94 7.42 -11.63 6.14
CA HIS A 94 8.70 -11.46 5.41
C HIS A 94 9.90 -12.09 6.12
N LYS A 95 9.77 -12.44 7.41
CA LYS A 95 10.84 -12.94 8.29
C LYS A 95 11.98 -11.94 8.45
N ILE A 96 11.67 -10.64 8.45
CA ILE A 96 12.63 -9.54 8.57
C ILE A 96 12.16 -8.65 9.72
N GLU A 97 13.05 -8.30 10.64
CA GLU A 97 12.72 -7.39 11.74
C GLU A 97 12.48 -5.98 11.20
N VAL A 98 11.49 -5.26 11.73
CA VAL A 98 11.19 -3.89 11.31
C VAL A 98 11.51 -2.94 12.45
N ASP A 99 12.36 -1.95 12.18
CA ASP A 99 12.66 -0.92 13.17
C ASP A 99 11.50 0.01 13.44
N LYS A 100 11.43 0.50 14.68
CA LYS A 100 10.51 1.57 15.05
C LYS A 100 10.76 2.81 14.18
N ASP A 101 12.02 3.19 13.98
CA ASP A 101 12.40 4.32 13.15
C ASP A 101 11.96 4.14 11.68
N ALA A 102 11.91 2.90 11.18
CA ALA A 102 11.41 2.60 9.84
C ALA A 102 9.89 2.80 9.74
N ILE A 103 9.16 2.40 10.78
CA ILE A 103 7.70 2.61 10.87
C ILE A 103 7.38 4.10 10.95
N ASP A 104 8.06 4.82 11.84
CA ASP A 104 7.86 6.26 12.03
C ASP A 104 8.20 7.02 10.73
N GLU A 105 9.27 6.65 10.03
CA GLU A 105 9.61 7.26 8.74
C GLU A 105 8.59 6.93 7.65
N ALA A 106 8.09 5.68 7.59
CA ALA A 106 7.08 5.31 6.61
C ALA A 106 5.79 6.14 6.80
N ILE A 107 5.35 6.34 8.05
CA ILE A 107 4.22 7.20 8.37
C ILE A 107 4.52 8.65 7.98
N HIS A 108 5.68 9.16 8.37
CA HIS A 108 6.10 10.53 8.10
C HIS A 108 6.09 10.85 6.59
N LEU A 109 6.77 10.04 5.77
CA LEU A 109 6.85 10.25 4.32
C LEU A 109 5.48 10.18 3.65
N THR A 110 4.66 9.19 4.05
CA THR A 110 3.34 8.97 3.43
C THR A 110 2.30 10.00 3.85
N CYS A 111 2.42 10.61 5.02
CA CYS A 111 1.61 11.75 5.43
C CYS A 111 2.05 13.05 4.74
N LYS A 112 3.36 13.28 4.60
CA LYS A 112 3.91 14.51 4.01
C LYS A 112 3.69 14.59 2.50
N TYR A 113 4.00 13.52 1.79
CA TYR A 113 4.02 13.50 0.32
C TYR A 113 2.78 12.82 -0.25
N ARG A 114 1.60 13.36 0.10
CA ARG A 114 0.30 12.76 -0.22
C ARG A 114 0.05 12.59 -1.73
N ASP A 115 0.52 13.52 -2.55
CA ASP A 115 0.22 13.51 -3.99
C ASP A 115 1.35 12.92 -4.84
N SER A 116 2.30 12.21 -4.22
CA SER A 116 3.35 11.49 -4.96
C SER A 116 2.74 10.31 -5.75
N LEU A 117 3.08 10.25 -7.04
CA LEU A 117 2.25 9.68 -8.13
C LEU A 117 1.74 8.23 -7.99
N ASP A 118 2.24 7.43 -7.04
CA ASP A 118 1.90 6.00 -6.92
C ASP A 118 1.35 5.58 -5.54
N LEU A 119 1.08 6.53 -4.64
CA LEU A 119 0.58 6.25 -3.28
C LEU A 119 -0.79 6.88 -3.02
N GLY A 120 -1.73 6.73 -3.96
CA GLY A 120 -3.07 7.34 -3.89
C GLY A 120 -4.03 6.77 -2.83
N TRP A 121 -3.61 5.83 -1.99
CA TRP A 121 -4.47 5.23 -0.95
C TRP A 121 -4.59 6.11 0.29
N ALA A 122 -5.72 6.08 0.99
CA ALA A 122 -5.84 6.72 2.29
C ALA A 122 -4.90 6.11 3.35
N GLN A 123 -4.60 6.85 4.43
CA GLN A 123 -4.03 6.24 5.63
C GLN A 123 -5.07 5.34 6.32
N PRO A 124 -4.67 4.19 6.90
CA PRO A 124 -3.30 3.71 7.15
C PRO A 124 -2.69 2.87 6.01
N GLN A 125 -3.48 2.54 4.99
CA GLN A 125 -3.09 1.62 3.91
C GLN A 125 -1.83 2.09 3.19
N ARG A 126 -1.68 3.40 3.00
CA ARG A 126 -0.51 4.00 2.35
C ARG A 126 0.81 3.67 3.05
N ALA A 127 0.88 3.87 4.37
CA ALA A 127 2.06 3.56 5.16
C ALA A 127 2.36 2.05 5.18
N ILE A 128 1.30 1.23 5.32
CA ILE A 128 1.41 -0.24 5.30
C ILE A 128 1.96 -0.71 3.96
N SER A 129 1.43 -0.20 2.84
CA SER A 129 1.89 -0.54 1.50
C SER A 129 3.33 -0.12 1.25
N LEU A 130 3.77 1.03 1.77
CA LEU A 130 5.18 1.43 1.68
C LEU A 130 6.08 0.46 2.45
N LEU A 131 5.72 0.08 3.68
CA LEU A 131 6.48 -0.87 4.48
C LEU A 131 6.56 -2.26 3.83
N ASP A 132 5.44 -2.77 3.31
CA ASP A 132 5.38 -4.06 2.63
C ASP A 132 6.28 -4.07 1.37
N ARG A 133 6.22 -3.00 0.58
CA ARG A 133 7.11 -2.82 -0.57
C ARG A 133 8.58 -2.73 -0.16
N ALA A 134 8.88 -1.97 0.90
CA ALA A 134 10.25 -1.82 1.39
C ALA A 134 10.81 -3.17 1.87
N LEU A 135 10.02 -3.97 2.58
CA LEU A 135 10.37 -5.34 2.99
C LEU A 135 10.64 -6.25 1.79
N ALA A 136 9.73 -6.27 0.81
CA ALA A 136 9.88 -7.08 -0.39
C ALA A 136 11.12 -6.69 -1.20
N SER A 137 11.33 -5.38 -1.39
CA SER A 137 12.47 -4.78 -2.08
C SER A 137 13.78 -5.10 -1.36
N TYR A 138 13.82 -4.93 -0.04
CA TYR A 138 14.97 -5.22 0.80
C TYR A 138 15.36 -6.71 0.78
N ARG A 139 14.38 -7.61 0.83
CA ARG A 139 14.59 -9.05 0.67
C ARG A 139 15.22 -9.37 -0.69
N GLN A 140 14.70 -8.79 -1.78
CA GLN A 140 15.25 -9.00 -3.12
C GLN A 140 16.68 -8.47 -3.27
N LEU A 141 16.96 -7.28 -2.71
CA LEU A 141 18.30 -6.70 -2.71
C LEU A 141 19.28 -7.59 -1.94
N THR A 142 18.87 -8.09 -0.78
CA THR A 142 19.68 -9.01 0.04
C THR A 142 20.05 -10.29 -0.70
N HIS A 143 19.12 -10.86 -1.49
CA HIS A 143 19.42 -12.03 -2.32
C HIS A 143 20.48 -11.77 -3.41
N LYS A 144 20.63 -10.51 -3.84
CA LYS A 144 21.70 -10.10 -4.77
C LYS A 144 23.00 -9.84 -4.01
N GLN A 145 22.96 -9.00 -2.98
CA GLN A 145 24.10 -8.66 -2.14
C GLN A 145 23.64 -8.50 -0.70
N HIS A 146 24.12 -9.37 0.17
CA HIS A 146 23.75 -9.35 1.58
C HIS A 146 24.45 -8.21 2.32
N PRO A 147 23.77 -7.43 3.20
CA PRO A 147 24.34 -6.26 3.87
C PRO A 147 25.61 -6.58 4.69
N LYS A 148 25.67 -7.77 5.30
CA LYS A 148 26.83 -8.30 6.01
C LYS A 148 28.14 -8.29 5.20
N ILE A 149 28.07 -8.42 3.88
CA ILE A 149 29.25 -8.30 3.01
C ILE A 149 29.80 -6.87 3.08
N ALA A 150 28.94 -5.88 2.91
CA ALA A 150 29.34 -4.47 2.99
C ALA A 150 29.87 -4.11 4.40
N GLU A 151 29.24 -4.66 5.44
CA GLU A 151 29.69 -4.49 6.83
C GLU A 151 31.13 -5.02 7.05
N LEU A 152 31.40 -6.27 6.63
CA LEU A 152 32.72 -6.89 6.77
C LEU A 152 33.78 -6.19 5.93
N MET A 153 33.44 -5.78 4.70
CA MET A 153 34.34 -4.99 3.85
C MET A 153 34.71 -3.66 4.51
N GLY A 154 33.73 -2.94 5.05
CA GLY A 154 33.99 -1.69 5.78
C GLY A 154 34.83 -1.88 7.04
N LYS A 155 34.70 -3.03 7.73
CA LYS A 155 35.58 -3.38 8.86
C LYS A 155 37.02 -3.63 8.40
N ILE A 156 37.21 -4.36 7.30
CA ILE A 156 38.52 -4.64 6.71
C ILE A 156 39.23 -3.34 6.32
N GLU A 157 38.52 -2.39 5.71
CA GLU A 157 39.09 -1.09 5.30
C GLU A 157 39.54 -0.22 6.48
N LYS A 158 38.80 -0.26 7.60
CA LYS A 158 39.12 0.55 8.80
C LYS A 158 40.31 0.01 9.59
N ILE A 159 40.55 -1.29 9.55
CA ILE A 159 41.63 -1.94 10.30
C ILE A 159 42.95 -1.72 9.57
N THR A 160 44.00 -1.33 10.30
CA THR A 160 45.34 -1.09 9.74
C THR A 160 46.25 -2.32 9.82
N SER A 161 45.97 -3.27 10.73
CA SER A 161 46.77 -4.48 10.92
C SER A 161 46.53 -5.50 9.80
N GLU A 162 47.59 -5.88 9.08
CA GLU A 162 47.51 -6.85 7.97
C GLU A 162 47.05 -8.25 8.43
N THR A 163 47.42 -8.65 9.65
CA THR A 163 47.04 -9.96 10.22
C THR A 163 45.54 -10.04 10.52
N GLU A 164 44.97 -8.98 11.10
CA GLU A 164 43.52 -8.89 11.38
C GLU A 164 42.70 -8.73 10.09
N GLN A 165 43.22 -7.98 9.11
CA GLN A 165 42.60 -7.91 7.79
C GLN A 165 42.55 -9.28 7.11
N HIS A 166 43.62 -10.07 7.20
CA HIS A 166 43.65 -11.41 6.62
C HIS A 166 42.62 -12.33 7.27
N ASP A 167 42.51 -12.32 8.61
CA ASP A 167 41.50 -13.10 9.33
C ASP A 167 40.06 -12.71 8.92
N LEU A 168 39.75 -11.41 8.86
CA LEU A 168 38.44 -10.94 8.42
C LEU A 168 38.13 -11.29 6.96
N ARG A 169 39.14 -11.31 6.08
CA ARG A 169 38.97 -11.76 4.69
C ARG A 169 38.63 -13.25 4.62
N GLN A 170 39.26 -14.08 5.44
CA GLN A 170 38.90 -15.50 5.54
C GLN A 170 37.47 -15.69 6.08
N GLN A 171 37.09 -14.94 7.12
CA GLN A 171 35.72 -14.96 7.64
C GLN A 171 34.70 -14.53 6.58
N LEU A 172 35.01 -13.50 5.79
CA LEU A 172 34.16 -13.03 4.69
C LEU A 172 33.99 -14.11 3.62
N GLU A 173 35.08 -14.75 3.19
CA GLU A 173 35.04 -15.81 2.18
C GLU A 173 34.24 -17.02 2.65
N GLN A 174 34.48 -17.48 3.89
CA GLN A 174 33.72 -18.56 4.50
C GLN A 174 32.23 -18.22 4.59
N TRP A 175 31.90 -16.99 4.99
CA TRP A 175 30.53 -16.53 5.07
C TRP A 175 29.86 -16.49 3.69
N GLN A 176 30.57 -16.01 2.66
CA GLN A 176 30.07 -15.99 1.28
C GLN A 176 29.78 -17.39 0.74
N GLN A 177 30.66 -18.36 1.02
CA GLN A 177 30.42 -19.76 0.64
C GLN A 177 29.18 -20.32 1.33
N ASN A 178 29.03 -20.10 2.64
CA ASN A 178 27.86 -20.52 3.39
C ASN A 178 26.56 -19.89 2.85
N TRP A 179 26.61 -18.60 2.51
CA TRP A 179 25.49 -17.88 1.91
C TRP A 179 25.10 -18.44 0.54
N GLN A 180 26.08 -18.76 -0.32
CA GLN A 180 25.83 -19.39 -1.61
C GLN A 180 25.18 -20.78 -1.47
N ASN A 181 25.64 -21.58 -0.51
CA ASN A 181 25.06 -22.88 -0.20
C ASN A 181 23.59 -22.74 0.25
N LEU A 182 23.33 -21.83 1.19
CA LEU A 182 21.98 -21.56 1.69
C LEU A 182 21.05 -21.09 0.55
N LYS A 183 21.53 -20.20 -0.32
CA LYS A 183 20.78 -19.74 -1.50
C LYS A 183 20.46 -20.89 -2.46
N SER A 184 21.41 -21.79 -2.67
CA SER A 184 21.22 -22.99 -3.50
C SER A 184 20.15 -23.92 -2.90
N GLU A 185 20.16 -24.14 -1.59
CA GLU A 185 19.14 -24.95 -0.90
C GLU A 185 17.74 -24.32 -0.96
N ILE A 186 17.64 -23.00 -0.76
CA ILE A 186 16.38 -22.26 -0.92
C ILE A 186 15.86 -22.38 -2.36
N SER A 187 16.75 -22.26 -3.36
CA SER A 187 16.37 -22.43 -4.76
C SER A 187 15.87 -23.84 -5.06
N LYS A 188 16.51 -24.88 -4.52
CA LYS A 188 16.11 -26.28 -4.73
C LYS A 188 14.75 -26.57 -4.11
N THR A 189 14.52 -26.14 -2.87
CA THR A 189 13.23 -26.32 -2.17
C THR A 189 12.10 -25.59 -2.89
N TYR A 190 12.36 -24.38 -3.42
CA TYR A 190 11.39 -23.65 -4.23
C TYR A 190 11.07 -24.35 -5.56
N GLN A 191 12.07 -24.87 -6.26
CA GLN A 191 11.87 -25.62 -7.50
C GLN A 191 11.05 -26.89 -7.23
N TYR A 192 11.40 -27.64 -6.18
CA TYR A 192 10.64 -28.81 -5.76
C TYR A 192 9.18 -28.48 -5.47
N GLN A 193 8.93 -27.39 -4.73
CA GLN A 193 7.58 -26.92 -4.40
C GLN A 193 6.75 -26.69 -5.67
N ARG A 194 7.31 -25.92 -6.60
CA ARG A 194 6.66 -25.58 -7.88
C ARG A 194 6.36 -26.83 -8.71
N ASP A 195 7.31 -27.75 -8.81
CA ASP A 195 7.16 -28.98 -9.59
C ASP A 195 6.10 -29.91 -8.99
N ALA A 196 6.06 -30.02 -7.65
CA ALA A 196 5.06 -30.77 -6.92
C ALA A 196 3.65 -30.18 -7.09
N GLU A 197 3.49 -28.86 -6.99
CA GLU A 197 2.21 -28.18 -7.22
C GLU A 197 1.73 -28.34 -8.67
N THR A 198 2.65 -28.26 -9.63
CA THR A 198 2.35 -28.49 -11.05
C THR A 198 1.87 -29.93 -11.28
N LEU A 199 2.52 -30.91 -10.64
CA LEU A 199 2.11 -32.31 -10.73
C LEU A 199 0.74 -32.54 -10.08
N ARG A 200 0.52 -31.99 -8.88
CA ARG A 200 -0.77 -32.02 -8.18
C ARG A 200 -1.90 -31.49 -9.05
N PHE A 201 -1.69 -30.35 -9.70
CA PHE A 201 -2.67 -29.75 -10.61
C PHE A 201 -3.00 -30.68 -11.79
N LYS A 202 -1.97 -31.30 -12.42
CA LYS A 202 -2.19 -32.27 -13.51
C LYS A 202 -2.98 -33.49 -13.08
N LEU A 203 -2.70 -34.05 -11.89
CA LEU A 203 -3.45 -35.19 -11.36
C LEU A 203 -4.90 -34.81 -11.02
N GLN A 204 -5.13 -33.58 -10.57
CA GLN A 204 -6.47 -33.08 -10.30
C GLN A 204 -7.29 -32.93 -11.59
N ASP A 205 -6.66 -32.45 -12.67
CA ASP A 205 -7.25 -32.37 -14.01
C ASP A 205 -7.60 -33.76 -14.54
N GLU A 206 -6.68 -34.74 -14.39
CA GLU A 206 -6.91 -36.14 -14.79
C GLU A 206 -8.08 -36.78 -14.02
N ILE A 207 -8.22 -36.51 -12.71
CA ILE A 207 -9.40 -36.95 -11.94
C ILE A 207 -10.68 -36.35 -12.51
N THR A 208 -10.67 -35.06 -12.85
CA THR A 208 -11.83 -34.35 -13.37
C THR A 208 -12.27 -34.95 -14.71
N GLN A 209 -11.32 -35.20 -15.62
CA GLN A 209 -11.57 -35.86 -16.90
C GLN A 209 -12.16 -37.27 -16.72
N LEU A 210 -11.59 -38.09 -15.83
CA LEU A 210 -12.10 -39.44 -15.56
C LEU A 210 -13.51 -39.42 -14.97
N GLN A 211 -13.81 -38.45 -14.11
CA GLN A 211 -15.17 -38.29 -13.54
C GLN A 211 -16.17 -37.84 -14.60
N GLU A 212 -15.79 -36.94 -15.51
CA GLU A 212 -16.61 -36.53 -16.66
C GLU A 212 -16.86 -37.70 -17.62
N GLU A 213 -15.85 -38.51 -17.93
CA GLU A 213 -15.99 -39.73 -18.73
C GLU A 213 -16.95 -40.75 -18.09
N GLU A 214 -16.83 -40.97 -16.78
CA GLU A 214 -17.74 -41.82 -16.03
C GLU A 214 -19.18 -41.32 -16.06
N ASP A 215 -19.40 -40.01 -15.93
CA ASP A 215 -20.74 -39.41 -15.95
C ASP A 215 -21.34 -39.38 -17.37
N ASN A 216 -20.53 -39.17 -18.40
CA ASN A 216 -20.95 -39.28 -19.81
C ASN A 216 -21.31 -40.72 -20.20
N ASN A 217 -20.57 -41.71 -19.71
CA ASN A 217 -20.88 -43.12 -19.91
C ASN A 217 -22.18 -43.53 -19.18
N LYS A 218 -22.41 -43.04 -17.95
CA LYS A 218 -23.68 -43.26 -17.22
C LYS A 218 -24.89 -42.65 -17.94
N ASN A 219 -24.71 -41.58 -18.71
CA ASN A 219 -25.78 -40.94 -19.47
C ASN A 219 -26.08 -41.61 -20.83
N SER A 220 -25.16 -42.43 -21.35
CA SER A 220 -25.35 -43.14 -22.64
C SER A 220 -26.02 -44.52 -22.49
N GLU A 221 -25.97 -45.14 -21.31
CA GLU A 221 -26.70 -46.39 -21.01
C GLU A 221 -28.02 -46.12 -20.26
N SER A 222 -29.16 -46.17 -20.96
CA SER A 222 -30.47 -46.10 -20.28
C SER A 222 -30.91 -47.47 -19.73
N VAL A 223 -31.09 -47.52 -18.39
CA VAL A 223 -31.99 -48.40 -17.61
C VAL A 223 -31.54 -49.85 -17.39
N THR A 224 -30.88 -50.15 -16.26
CA THR A 224 -31.18 -51.36 -15.46
C THR A 224 -30.82 -51.14 -13.97
N ILE A 225 -31.85 -51.12 -13.11
CA ILE A 225 -31.89 -51.32 -11.64
C ILE A 225 -30.61 -50.91 -10.87
N LYS A 226 -30.56 -49.65 -10.38
CA LYS A 226 -29.67 -49.29 -9.26
C LYS A 226 -30.17 -50.00 -8.01
N THR A 227 -29.42 -50.99 -7.54
CA THR A 227 -29.75 -51.72 -6.31
C THR A 227 -29.60 -50.78 -5.12
N PHE A 228 -30.52 -50.85 -4.16
CA PHE A 228 -30.55 -50.01 -2.94
C PHE A 228 -29.25 -50.05 -2.10
N ALA A 229 -28.45 -51.10 -2.26
CA ALA A 229 -27.10 -51.24 -1.68
C ALA A 229 -26.08 -50.22 -2.23
N GLN A 230 -26.32 -49.66 -3.42
CA GLN A 230 -25.43 -48.73 -4.13
C GLN A 230 -25.68 -47.26 -3.76
N LEU A 231 -26.79 -46.98 -3.08
CA LEU A 231 -27.19 -45.65 -2.62
C LEU A 231 -26.83 -45.38 -1.15
N THR A 232 -26.53 -46.42 -0.37
CA THR A 232 -26.36 -46.34 1.10
C THR A 232 -24.91 -46.36 1.57
N ALA A 233 -23.94 -46.63 0.69
CA ALA A 233 -22.52 -46.39 0.93
C ALA A 233 -22.07 -45.27 -0.01
N GLY A 234 -21.52 -44.18 0.53
CA GLY A 234 -21.03 -43.04 -0.25
C GLY A 234 -20.23 -43.49 -1.48
N GLY A 235 -20.53 -42.88 -2.62
CA GLY A 235 -20.11 -43.34 -3.95
C GLY A 235 -18.67 -43.84 -3.96
N PHE A 236 -18.49 -45.11 -4.35
CA PHE A 236 -17.16 -45.65 -4.60
C PHE A 236 -16.63 -45.00 -5.88
N ASP A 237 -15.69 -44.08 -5.72
CA ASP A 237 -14.83 -43.64 -6.82
C ASP A 237 -14.23 -44.87 -7.51
N SER A 238 -14.06 -44.83 -8.83
CA SER A 238 -13.32 -45.88 -9.54
C SER A 238 -11.95 -46.13 -8.91
N LEU A 239 -11.46 -47.36 -9.03
CA LEU A 239 -10.14 -47.75 -8.54
C LEU A 239 -9.03 -46.84 -9.12
N ALA A 240 -9.22 -46.32 -10.35
CA ALA A 240 -8.32 -45.37 -10.97
C ALA A 240 -8.32 -44.01 -10.25
N VAL A 241 -9.51 -43.44 -10.03
CA VAL A 241 -9.70 -42.17 -9.30
C VAL A 241 -9.20 -42.28 -7.86
N SER A 242 -9.48 -43.39 -7.17
CA SER A 242 -9.00 -43.64 -5.81
C SER A 242 -7.46 -43.68 -5.73
N LYS A 243 -6.79 -44.29 -6.71
CA LYS A 243 -5.32 -44.31 -6.79
C LYS A 243 -4.73 -42.92 -7.05
N LEU A 244 -5.37 -42.12 -7.89
CA LEU A 244 -4.93 -40.74 -8.16
C LEU A 244 -5.13 -39.84 -6.92
N LYS A 245 -6.27 -39.96 -6.22
CA LYS A 245 -6.51 -39.26 -4.95
C LYS A 245 -5.46 -39.61 -3.89
N GLU A 246 -5.04 -40.87 -3.81
CA GLU A 246 -3.98 -41.28 -2.89
C GLU A 246 -2.61 -40.69 -3.26
N LYS A 247 -2.27 -40.64 -4.55
CA LYS A 247 -1.07 -39.93 -5.02
C LYS A 247 -1.11 -38.43 -4.68
N ILE A 248 -2.25 -37.78 -4.85
CA ILE A 248 -2.42 -36.36 -4.48
C ILE A 248 -2.20 -36.17 -2.98
N ARG A 249 -2.72 -37.06 -2.12
CA ARG A 249 -2.45 -37.00 -0.68
C ARG A 249 -0.97 -37.13 -0.32
N GLN A 250 -0.24 -37.99 -1.01
CA GLN A 250 1.21 -38.14 -0.82
C GLN A 250 1.94 -36.86 -1.23
N ILE A 251 1.61 -36.31 -2.40
CA ILE A 251 2.19 -35.04 -2.89
C ILE A 251 1.83 -33.87 -1.96
N ASP A 252 0.60 -33.80 -1.46
CA ASP A 252 0.17 -32.77 -0.51
C ASP A 252 0.99 -32.86 0.80
N ALA A 253 1.26 -34.06 1.30
CA ALA A 253 2.12 -34.26 2.47
C ALA A 253 3.58 -33.82 2.21
N GLU A 254 4.12 -34.15 1.04
CA GLU A 254 5.47 -33.70 0.63
C GLU A 254 5.55 -32.19 0.45
N ILE A 255 4.51 -31.56 -0.12
CA ILE A 255 4.38 -30.10 -0.24
C ILE A 255 4.41 -29.44 1.15
N VAL A 256 3.66 -29.97 2.11
CA VAL A 256 3.65 -29.43 3.48
C VAL A 256 5.05 -29.54 4.11
N GLN A 257 5.69 -30.71 4.01
CA GLN A 257 7.03 -30.92 4.56
C GLN A 257 8.08 -30.00 3.91
N ASN A 258 8.05 -29.88 2.58
CA ASN A 258 8.97 -29.01 1.85
C ASN A 258 8.73 -27.54 2.16
N ASN A 259 7.48 -27.11 2.31
CA ASN A 259 7.14 -25.75 2.74
C ASN A 259 7.69 -25.43 4.13
N GLU A 260 7.59 -26.35 5.10
CA GLU A 260 8.20 -26.16 6.42
C GLU A 260 9.73 -26.05 6.35
N GLN A 261 10.38 -26.88 5.54
CA GLN A 261 11.82 -26.81 5.33
C GLN A 261 12.22 -25.49 4.65
N HIS A 262 11.50 -25.07 3.61
CA HIS A 262 11.73 -23.83 2.90
C HIS A 262 11.59 -22.62 3.84
N GLN A 263 10.55 -22.60 4.67
CA GLN A 263 10.35 -21.54 5.67
C GLN A 263 11.50 -21.46 6.68
N LYS A 264 12.04 -22.59 7.14
CA LYS A 264 13.19 -22.64 8.05
C LYS A 264 14.46 -22.06 7.38
N LEU A 265 14.70 -22.40 6.12
CA LEU A 265 15.84 -21.88 5.36
C LEU A 265 15.74 -20.38 5.11
N VAL A 266 14.55 -19.89 4.72
CA VAL A 266 14.30 -18.45 4.53
C VAL A 266 14.43 -17.69 5.85
N MET A 267 13.93 -18.24 6.96
CA MET A 267 14.11 -17.65 8.28
C MET A 267 15.59 -17.55 8.66
N LEU A 268 16.40 -18.58 8.38
CA LEU A 268 17.84 -18.54 8.62
C LEU A 268 18.54 -17.48 7.76
N ALA A 269 18.14 -17.37 6.49
CA ALA A 269 18.70 -16.41 5.55
C ALA A 269 18.38 -14.96 5.95
N ASN A 270 17.20 -14.73 6.51
CA ASN A 270 16.73 -13.38 6.86
C ASN A 270 16.97 -13.02 8.33
N LYS A 271 17.54 -13.93 9.14
CA LYS A 271 17.67 -13.76 10.60
C LYS A 271 18.41 -12.48 11.01
N ASP A 272 19.43 -12.09 10.25
CA ASP A 272 20.27 -10.91 10.52
C ASP A 272 19.74 -9.65 9.81
N LEU A 273 18.58 -9.72 9.14
CA LEU A 273 18.02 -8.61 8.36
C LEU A 273 17.07 -7.77 9.21
N ARG A 274 17.25 -6.47 9.08
CA ARG A 274 16.49 -5.46 9.80
C ARG A 274 16.18 -4.30 8.87
N LEU A 275 14.89 -4.05 8.65
CA LEU A 275 14.43 -2.92 7.87
C LEU A 275 14.60 -1.66 8.72
N ASN A 276 15.53 -0.81 8.33
CA ASN A 276 15.81 0.46 8.98
C ASN A 276 15.18 1.64 8.20
N ARG A 277 15.35 2.85 8.75
CA ARG A 277 14.88 4.11 8.16
C ARG A 277 15.38 4.35 6.72
N GLN A 278 16.65 4.07 6.43
CA GLN A 278 17.27 4.32 5.13
C GLN A 278 16.63 3.45 4.02
N GLU A 279 16.26 2.20 4.31
CA GLU A 279 15.68 1.32 3.29
C GLU A 279 14.26 1.78 2.93
N VAL A 280 13.52 2.34 3.89
CA VAL A 280 12.20 2.95 3.66
C VAL A 280 12.34 4.21 2.80
N ILE A 281 13.29 5.09 3.10
CA ILE A 281 13.59 6.28 2.30
C ILE A 281 13.97 5.88 0.87
N ALA A 282 14.84 4.87 0.72
CA ALA A 282 15.28 4.38 -0.58
C ALA A 282 14.12 3.80 -1.40
N GLU A 283 13.19 3.09 -0.77
CA GLU A 283 11.99 2.59 -1.46
C GLU A 283 11.02 3.72 -1.81
N PHE A 284 10.77 4.65 -0.88
CA PHE A 284 9.92 5.81 -1.14
C PHE A 284 10.49 6.68 -2.28
N SER A 285 11.80 6.85 -2.34
CA SER A 285 12.50 7.57 -3.41
C SER A 285 12.21 6.96 -4.79
N LYS A 286 12.25 5.62 -4.90
CA LYS A 286 11.93 4.93 -6.16
C LYS A 286 10.49 5.11 -6.58
N VAL A 287 9.55 5.11 -5.63
CA VAL A 287 8.11 5.21 -5.89
C VAL A 287 7.70 6.66 -6.19
N SER A 288 8.21 7.62 -5.43
CA SER A 288 7.86 9.03 -5.57
C SER A 288 8.64 9.77 -6.66
N GLY A 289 9.83 9.27 -7.03
CA GLY A 289 10.79 9.97 -7.87
C GLY A 289 11.54 11.10 -7.16
N ILE A 290 11.30 11.31 -5.86
CA ILE A 290 12.02 12.29 -5.04
C ILE A 290 13.36 11.69 -4.63
N SER A 291 14.46 12.44 -4.77
CA SER A 291 15.81 11.97 -4.41
C SER A 291 15.90 11.59 -2.93
N ALA A 292 16.53 10.45 -2.62
CA ALA A 292 16.75 9.96 -1.26
C ALA A 292 17.44 11.00 -0.36
N ASN A 293 18.41 11.76 -0.89
CA ASN A 293 19.09 12.80 -0.12
C ASN A 293 18.11 13.89 0.36
N LYS A 294 17.16 14.28 -0.50
CA LYS A 294 16.14 15.29 -0.17
C LYS A 294 15.13 14.79 0.87
N LEU A 295 14.88 13.48 0.89
CA LEU A 295 13.98 12.83 1.85
C LEU A 295 14.65 12.62 3.21
N ASP A 296 15.97 12.44 3.23
CA ASP A 296 16.77 12.21 4.43
C ASP A 296 17.14 13.52 5.16
N GLU A 297 17.00 14.67 4.49
CA GLU A 297 17.23 15.98 5.08
C GLU A 297 16.37 16.20 6.33
N ASN A 298 17.02 16.61 7.42
CA ASN A 298 16.35 16.87 8.68
C ASN A 298 15.44 18.10 8.55
N GLU A 299 14.14 17.94 8.79
CA GLU A 299 13.17 19.05 8.70
C GLU A 299 13.58 20.23 9.59
N VAL A 300 14.13 19.95 10.77
CA VAL A 300 14.57 20.99 11.70
C VAL A 300 15.71 21.79 11.09
N GLU A 301 16.69 21.11 10.48
CA GLU A 301 17.83 21.76 9.83
C GLU A 301 17.40 22.55 8.59
N ASN A 302 16.50 21.99 7.78
CA ASN A 302 15.90 22.68 6.64
C ASN A 302 15.13 23.94 7.07
N MET A 303 14.40 23.88 8.19
CA MET A 303 13.73 25.04 8.75
C MET A 303 14.73 26.06 9.28
N ILE A 304 15.76 25.65 10.02
CA ILE A 304 16.83 26.54 10.51
C ILE A 304 17.44 27.32 9.33
N ASN A 305 17.77 26.60 8.26
CA ASN A 305 18.44 27.12 7.07
C ASN A 305 17.49 27.74 6.03
N LEU A 306 16.17 27.79 6.27
CA LEU A 306 15.17 28.23 5.30
C LEU A 306 15.46 29.63 4.72
N GLU A 307 15.89 30.58 5.55
CA GLU A 307 16.25 31.92 5.09
C GLU A 307 17.43 31.89 4.10
N ALA A 308 18.50 31.16 4.44
CA ALA A 308 19.66 31.02 3.56
C ALA A 308 19.32 30.29 2.25
N ASN A 309 18.48 29.26 2.34
CA ASN A 309 18.00 28.49 1.19
C ASN A 309 17.11 29.31 0.25
N LEU A 310 16.31 30.24 0.79
CA LEU A 310 15.53 31.18 -0.02
C LEU A 310 16.43 32.26 -0.64
N LEU A 311 17.41 32.79 0.11
CA LEU A 311 18.36 33.79 -0.38
C LEU A 311 19.27 33.27 -1.51
N SER A 312 19.54 31.97 -1.56
CA SER A 312 20.32 31.35 -2.65
C SER A 312 19.57 31.34 -3.98
N ARG A 313 18.23 31.42 -3.95
CA ARG A 313 17.34 31.41 -5.13
C ARG A 313 16.75 32.79 -5.43
N ILE A 314 16.58 33.63 -4.41
CA ILE A 314 15.90 34.93 -4.50
C ILE A 314 16.90 36.05 -4.18
N PHE A 315 17.29 36.75 -5.24
CA PHE A 315 18.32 37.79 -5.15
C PHE A 315 17.73 39.18 -4.92
N GLY A 316 18.33 39.95 -4.00
CA GLY A 316 18.03 41.37 -3.80
C GLY A 316 16.73 41.66 -3.05
N GLN A 317 16.18 40.68 -2.32
CA GLN A 317 14.93 40.80 -1.54
C GLN A 317 15.11 40.34 -0.09
N ASP A 318 16.29 40.56 0.48
CA ASP A 318 16.74 39.92 1.71
C ASP A 318 15.78 40.14 2.89
N ASN A 319 15.30 41.38 3.05
CA ASN A 319 14.33 41.72 4.07
C ASN A 319 13.01 40.95 3.91
N ILE A 320 12.51 40.79 2.67
CA ILE A 320 11.26 40.06 2.40
C ILE A 320 11.46 38.58 2.70
N VAL A 321 12.56 38.01 2.21
CA VAL A 321 12.94 36.60 2.45
C VAL A 321 13.00 36.30 3.94
N LYS A 322 13.66 37.15 4.73
CA LYS A 322 13.75 37.01 6.19
C LYS A 322 12.38 37.02 6.88
N HIS A 323 11.49 37.94 6.50
CA HIS A 323 10.14 38.00 7.08
C HIS A 323 9.33 36.74 6.74
N VAL A 324 9.37 36.33 5.48
CA VAL A 324 8.69 35.11 5.01
C VAL A 324 9.23 33.88 5.73
N ALA A 325 10.55 33.71 5.81
CA ALA A 325 11.17 32.58 6.50
C ALA A 325 10.79 32.50 7.98
N ASN A 326 10.76 33.64 8.67
CA ASN A 326 10.32 33.70 10.07
C ASN A 326 8.83 33.37 10.23
N SER A 327 7.97 33.92 9.38
CA SER A 327 6.53 33.61 9.41
C SER A 327 6.26 32.12 9.15
N VAL A 328 7.00 31.48 8.24
CA VAL A 328 6.93 30.03 8.01
C VAL A 328 7.33 29.25 9.26
N LYS A 329 8.44 29.64 9.91
CA LYS A 329 8.91 29.01 11.16
C LYS A 329 7.86 29.09 12.26
N VAL A 330 7.26 30.27 12.45
CA VAL A 330 6.19 30.50 13.44
C VAL A 330 4.97 29.64 13.13
N ALA A 331 4.48 29.65 11.89
CA ALA A 331 3.32 28.86 11.48
C ALA A 331 3.52 27.34 11.65
N LYS A 332 4.76 26.85 11.60
CA LYS A 332 5.07 25.43 11.82
C LYS A 332 5.12 25.06 13.31
N VAL A 333 5.50 25.98 14.18
CA VAL A 333 5.53 25.78 15.65
C VAL A 333 4.15 25.98 16.27
N ASP A 334 3.39 26.95 15.75
CA ASP A 334 2.01 27.23 16.18
C ASP A 334 1.06 26.20 15.57
N THR A 335 1.07 24.98 16.11
CA THR A 335 -0.03 24.02 15.96
C THR A 335 -1.10 24.30 17.01
N LEU A 336 -1.68 25.50 16.95
CA LEU A 336 -2.88 25.85 17.71
C LEU A 336 -4.00 26.08 16.70
N GLU A 337 -5.09 25.34 16.88
CA GLU A 337 -6.29 25.36 16.04
C GLU A 337 -6.75 26.78 15.67
N GLU A 338 -7.25 26.96 14.44
CA GLU A 338 -8.62 27.44 14.13
C GLU A 338 -8.74 28.02 12.70
N SER A 339 -9.45 27.29 11.83
CA SER A 339 -10.21 27.75 10.64
C SER A 339 -9.56 28.61 9.52
N GLY A 340 -8.28 28.96 9.59
CA GLY A 340 -7.60 29.82 8.60
C GLY A 340 -6.46 29.15 7.81
N PRO A 341 -6.04 29.72 6.67
CA PRO A 341 -4.83 29.28 5.97
C PRO A 341 -3.59 29.53 6.86
N ALA A 342 -2.68 28.57 6.92
CA ALA A 342 -1.47 28.64 7.75
C ALA A 342 -0.66 29.92 7.53
N MET A 343 -0.63 30.42 6.29
CA MET A 343 -0.02 31.70 5.92
C MET A 343 -0.79 32.33 4.76
N SER A 344 -0.89 33.67 4.75
CA SER A 344 -1.45 34.42 3.63
C SER A 344 -0.52 35.60 3.30
N TYR A 345 -0.06 35.66 2.05
CA TYR A 345 0.84 36.71 1.57
C TYR A 345 0.27 37.42 0.35
N LEU A 346 0.42 38.74 0.31
CA LEU A 346 0.13 39.56 -0.86
C LEU A 346 1.43 40.20 -1.36
N PHE A 347 2.02 39.62 -2.41
CA PHE A 347 3.24 40.16 -3.02
C PHE A 347 2.90 41.29 -4.01
N LEU A 348 3.29 42.51 -3.65
CA LEU A 348 3.10 43.72 -4.46
C LEU A 348 4.40 44.08 -5.20
N GLY A 349 4.30 44.41 -6.48
CA GLY A 349 5.44 44.86 -7.28
C GLY A 349 5.24 44.75 -8.79
N PRO A 350 6.18 45.26 -9.62
CA PRO A 350 6.16 45.12 -11.07
C PRO A 350 6.13 43.66 -11.55
N SER A 351 5.83 43.42 -12.82
CA SER A 351 6.02 42.09 -13.44
C SER A 351 7.51 41.76 -13.56
N GLY A 352 7.86 40.48 -13.46
CA GLY A 352 9.24 40.00 -13.63
C GLY A 352 10.15 40.11 -12.40
N VAL A 353 9.72 40.74 -11.30
CA VAL A 353 10.55 40.90 -10.07
C VAL A 353 10.65 39.63 -9.19
N GLY A 354 10.20 38.47 -9.65
CA GLY A 354 10.35 37.21 -8.90
C GLY A 354 9.24 36.87 -7.89
N ARG A 355 8.07 37.53 -7.93
CA ARG A 355 6.93 37.21 -7.04
C ARG A 355 6.47 35.74 -7.15
N THR A 356 6.37 35.23 -8.38
CA THR A 356 6.04 33.82 -8.62
C THR A 356 7.17 32.88 -8.19
N GLU A 357 8.41 33.34 -8.30
CA GLU A 357 9.59 32.55 -7.92
C GLU A 357 9.67 32.35 -6.40
N MET A 358 9.33 33.37 -5.62
CA MET A 358 9.16 33.24 -4.17
C MET A 358 8.13 32.17 -3.80
N ALA A 359 6.98 32.15 -4.47
CA ALA A 359 5.94 31.14 -4.23
C ALA A 359 6.43 29.72 -4.58
N LYS A 360 7.15 29.57 -5.69
CA LYS A 360 7.76 28.29 -6.12
C LYS A 360 8.82 27.79 -5.14
N ALA A 361 9.73 28.68 -4.73
CA ALA A 361 10.78 28.37 -3.75
C ALA A 361 10.17 27.95 -2.40
N LEU A 362 9.14 28.65 -1.94
CA LEU A 362 8.41 28.26 -0.72
C LEU A 362 7.73 26.90 -0.87
N ALA A 363 7.09 26.63 -2.01
CA ALA A 363 6.48 25.34 -2.27
C ALA A 363 7.50 24.20 -2.15
N GLU A 364 8.68 24.39 -2.75
CA GLU A 364 9.76 23.42 -2.69
C GLU A 364 10.30 23.18 -1.27
N TYR A 365 10.59 24.23 -0.49
CA TYR A 365 11.21 24.06 0.83
C TYR A 365 10.22 23.70 1.94
N VAL A 366 8.94 24.05 1.80
CA VAL A 366 7.91 23.75 2.81
C VAL A 366 7.24 22.41 2.52
N TYR A 367 6.88 22.14 1.26
CA TYR A 367 6.14 20.94 0.87
C TYR A 367 7.00 19.89 0.15
N GLY A 368 8.27 20.20 -0.10
CA GLY A 368 9.25 19.28 -0.67
C GLY A 368 9.24 19.16 -2.20
N ASP A 369 8.27 19.79 -2.89
CA ASP A 369 8.21 19.84 -4.35
C ASP A 369 7.65 21.20 -4.84
N GLU A 370 8.27 21.76 -5.87
CA GLU A 370 7.76 22.97 -6.55
C GLU A 370 6.40 22.70 -7.22
N LYS A 371 6.17 21.46 -7.70
CA LYS A 371 4.92 21.08 -8.38
C LYS A 371 3.71 21.05 -7.45
N SER A 372 3.92 21.01 -6.14
CA SER A 372 2.84 21.15 -5.16
C SER A 372 2.18 22.55 -5.21
N LEU A 373 2.80 23.51 -5.89
CA LEU A 373 2.20 24.84 -6.11
C LEU A 373 1.02 24.77 -7.09
N VAL A 374 -0.19 24.86 -6.56
CA VAL A 374 -1.41 25.07 -7.37
C VAL A 374 -1.47 26.52 -7.83
N ARG A 375 -1.36 26.74 -9.15
CA ARG A 375 -1.39 28.08 -9.76
C ARG A 375 -2.73 28.34 -10.44
N PHE A 376 -3.38 29.42 -10.05
CA PHE A 376 -4.55 29.95 -10.74
C PHE A 376 -4.18 31.23 -11.51
N ASP A 377 -4.41 31.27 -12.83
CA ASP A 377 -4.21 32.49 -13.62
C ASP A 377 -5.45 33.37 -13.59
N MET A 378 -5.45 34.37 -12.70
CA MET A 378 -6.60 35.28 -12.53
C MET A 378 -6.99 36.05 -13.80
N SER A 379 -6.11 36.21 -14.78
CA SER A 379 -6.44 36.92 -16.02
C SER A 379 -7.49 36.18 -16.85
N GLU A 380 -7.55 34.85 -16.74
CA GLU A 380 -8.53 34.01 -17.42
C GLU A 380 -9.92 34.10 -16.77
N TYR A 381 -9.98 34.41 -15.47
CA TYR A 381 -11.24 34.49 -14.69
C TYR A 381 -11.96 35.84 -14.82
N ILE A 382 -11.36 36.83 -15.48
CA ILE A 382 -11.96 38.16 -15.69
C ILE A 382 -13.17 38.08 -16.64
N LYS A 383 -13.15 37.19 -17.63
CA LYS A 383 -14.15 37.18 -18.73
C LYS A 383 -15.56 36.73 -18.30
N THR A 384 -15.70 36.07 -17.15
CA THR A 384 -16.99 35.53 -16.69
C THR A 384 -17.67 36.42 -15.65
N CYS A 385 -17.00 37.45 -15.14
CA CYS A 385 -17.41 38.17 -13.94
C CYS A 385 -17.90 39.61 -14.20
N CYS A 386 -18.72 39.83 -15.24
CA CYS A 386 -19.43 41.11 -15.41
C CYS A 386 -20.92 41.04 -15.03
N CYS A 387 -21.47 39.86 -14.72
CA CYS A 387 -22.84 39.73 -14.23
C CYS A 387 -22.93 38.72 -13.08
N LYS A 388 -23.36 39.17 -11.89
CA LYS A 388 -23.72 38.41 -10.67
C LYS A 388 -22.67 38.21 -9.56
N ILE A 389 -21.86 39.21 -9.24
CA ILE A 389 -21.34 39.35 -7.87
C ILE A 389 -21.82 40.68 -7.30
N ASN A 390 -22.96 40.65 -6.59
CA ASN A 390 -23.43 41.73 -5.72
C ASN A 390 -22.57 41.77 -4.46
N TRP A 391 -21.34 42.26 -4.58
CA TRP A 391 -20.50 42.67 -3.43
C TRP A 391 -20.20 44.17 -3.47
N CYS A 392 -21.13 44.95 -4.02
CA CYS A 392 -21.10 46.41 -3.91
C CYS A 392 -22.35 46.86 -3.15
N THR A 393 -22.10 47.58 -2.05
CA THR A 393 -23.06 48.35 -1.20
C THR A 393 -23.68 47.65 0.02
N SER A 394 -22.91 47.67 1.11
CA SER A 394 -23.37 48.19 2.42
C SER A 394 -22.16 48.85 3.09
N ARG A 395 -22.04 50.19 3.08
CA ARG A 395 -22.26 51.08 4.24
C ARG A 395 -21.89 50.34 5.54
N ILE A 396 -20.78 50.67 6.22
CA ILE A 396 -20.37 51.97 6.77
C ILE A 396 -18.86 52.17 6.61
#